data_AF-A0A0A2US92-F1
#
_entry.id   AF-A0A0A2US92-F1
#
_cell.length_a   1.000
_cell.length_b   1.000
_cell.length_c   1.000
_cell.angle_alpha   90.00
_cell.angle_beta   90.00
_cell.angle_gamma   90.00
#
_symmetry.space_group_name_H-M   'P 1'
#
loop_
_entity.id
_entity.type
_entity.pdbx_description
1 polymer ?
#
loop_
_entity_poly.entity_id
_entity_poly.type
_entity_poly.pdbx_seq_one_letter_code
_entity_poly.pdbx_strand_id
1 'polypeptide(L)'
;MLSAITQSGVSYVLAKYTKEEIHELRRQPFYCPACSEEVILKAGSKMIPHYAHKPRSECNVHDVGEGAYHEAGKWQLYEWLRLQGYHVELESYLPSIQQRPDLLLTIRKKRVAIEYQCCRISPEMIKLRTEGYKSEGIIPLWILGGNRLKRLHTNMLSLTSFEKNFFQQFKTSPHPMLLFYCSTTKQFARFSHPTLLTNRKTIGKLSFFTNTTCTLASILSFPKSVSPSYVYQSWLKEKKKLRKQVPGKMKSSTDFPWRQWLYLRRLHPSTLPSLIHLPVPFAFLYDLPPYQWQAKVIIDEIEPRPIGEPFSLPVYPFNQSPELKAPLLRNEPNPIQHYIDVLCVIGYLKKLNNGQYVKQVNLLIPKNAHEAIEQDEWVLKELLNHSLL
;
A
#
# COMPACT_ATOMS: atom_id res chain seq x y z
N MET A 1 18.38 8.91 14.88
CA MET A 1 19.49 8.62 13.96
C MET A 1 20.51 7.72 14.65
N LEU A 2 20.92 6.59 14.07
CA LEU A 2 21.88 5.65 14.69
C LEU A 2 23.35 5.97 14.39
N SER A 3 23.61 6.75 13.34
CA SER A 3 24.94 7.09 12.85
C SER A 3 25.18 8.59 12.78
N ALA A 4 26.40 9.04 13.05
CA ALA A 4 26.83 10.43 12.86
C ALA A 4 28.29 10.46 12.42
N ILE A 5 28.76 11.62 11.97
CA ILE A 5 30.17 11.80 11.57
C ILE A 5 30.92 12.68 12.58
N THR A 6 32.22 12.45 12.73
CA THR A 6 33.12 13.37 13.42
C THR A 6 33.43 14.59 12.54
N GLN A 7 34.12 15.59 13.10
CA GLN A 7 34.62 16.73 12.32
C GLN A 7 35.56 16.31 11.17
N SER A 8 36.27 15.18 11.32
CA SER A 8 37.11 14.57 10.29
C SER A 8 36.33 13.72 9.26
N GLY A 9 35.00 13.65 9.37
CA GLY A 9 34.14 12.91 8.44
C GLY A 9 34.03 11.40 8.70
N VAL A 10 34.57 10.90 9.82
CA VAL A 10 34.51 9.47 10.16
C VAL A 10 33.14 9.12 10.73
N SER A 11 32.48 8.10 10.16
CA SER A 11 31.15 7.66 10.60
C SER A 11 31.20 6.74 11.82
N TYR A 12 30.34 7.00 12.80
CA TYR A 12 30.17 6.22 14.02
C TYR A 12 28.72 5.78 14.19
N VAL A 13 28.52 4.50 14.50
CA VAL A 13 27.21 3.92 14.84
C VAL A 13 27.23 3.54 16.32
N LEU A 14 26.55 4.33 17.17
CA LEU A 14 26.64 4.16 18.63
C LEU A 14 26.18 2.80 19.13
N ALA A 15 25.20 2.19 18.45
CA ALA A 15 24.66 0.88 18.81
C ALA A 15 25.70 -0.26 18.76
N LYS A 16 26.87 -0.04 18.15
CA LYS A 16 27.99 -1.00 18.10
C LYS A 16 28.93 -0.94 19.30
N TYR A 17 28.83 0.09 20.14
CA TYR A 17 29.78 0.38 21.22
C TYR A 17 29.18 0.05 22.59
N THR A 18 30.05 -0.27 23.54
CA THR A 18 29.69 -0.48 24.95
C THR A 18 29.32 0.84 25.62
N LYS A 19 28.75 0.78 26.83
CA LYS A 19 28.38 2.00 27.56
C LYS A 19 29.61 2.84 27.94
N GLU A 20 30.70 2.17 28.25
CA GLU A 20 31.99 2.74 28.63
C GLU A 20 32.62 3.44 27.43
N GLU A 21 32.65 2.78 26.26
CA GLU A 21 33.12 3.39 25.01
C GLU A 21 32.28 4.60 24.61
N ILE A 22 30.95 4.50 24.72
CA ILE A 22 30.04 5.62 24.45
C ILE A 22 30.29 6.78 25.41
N HIS A 23 30.65 6.51 26.66
CA HIS A 23 30.99 7.56 27.63
C HIS A 23 32.22 8.34 27.20
N GLU A 24 33.26 7.66 26.70
CA GLU A 24 34.44 8.32 26.13
C GLU A 24 34.10 9.11 24.86
N LEU A 25 33.27 8.56 23.97
CA LEU A 25 32.82 9.24 22.75
C LEU A 25 32.05 10.54 23.02
N ARG A 26 31.43 10.71 24.21
CA ARG A 26 30.76 11.99 24.57
C ARG A 26 31.71 13.17 24.68
N ARG A 27 33.03 12.95 24.76
CA ARG A 27 34.03 14.02 24.89
C ARG A 27 34.32 14.75 23.58
N GLN A 28 33.81 14.26 22.45
CA GLN A 28 33.97 14.89 21.14
C GLN A 28 32.61 15.24 20.51
N PRO A 29 32.55 16.27 19.66
CA PRO A 29 31.33 16.61 18.93
C PRO A 29 31.09 15.62 17.78
N PHE A 30 29.81 15.42 17.48
CA PHE A 30 29.34 14.67 16.32
C PHE A 30 28.42 15.53 15.49
N TYR A 31 28.39 15.29 14.18
CA TYR A 31 27.65 16.07 13.21
C TYR A 31 26.76 15.17 12.36
N CYS A 32 25.62 15.71 11.95
CA CYS A 32 24.75 15.06 10.99
C CYS A 32 25.41 15.11 9.60
N PRO A 33 25.57 13.98 8.89
CA PRO A 33 26.19 13.97 7.56
C PRO A 33 25.36 14.70 6.49
N ALA A 34 24.07 14.97 6.75
CA ALA A 34 23.18 15.61 5.79
C ALA A 34 23.14 17.13 5.91
N CYS A 35 23.04 17.67 7.13
CA CYS A 35 22.95 19.12 7.35
C CYS A 35 24.22 19.73 7.98
N SER A 36 25.20 18.90 8.36
CA SER A 36 26.42 19.31 9.06
C SER A 36 26.20 19.96 10.43
N GLU A 37 24.96 19.98 10.95
CA GLU A 37 24.68 20.47 12.30
C GLU A 37 25.17 19.47 13.36
N GLU A 38 25.58 20.01 14.51
CA GLU A 38 25.99 19.21 15.66
C GLU A 38 24.80 18.45 16.28
N VAL A 39 25.00 17.16 16.55
CA VAL A 39 23.98 16.26 17.12
C VAL A 39 24.34 15.83 18.54
N ILE A 40 23.31 15.59 19.35
CA ILE A 40 23.45 15.17 20.75
C ILE A 40 23.44 13.66 20.83
N LEU A 41 24.45 13.10 21.51
CA LEU A 41 24.51 11.69 21.88
C LEU A 41 23.48 11.36 22.97
N LYS A 42 22.58 10.41 22.70
CA LYS A 42 21.59 9.88 23.64
C LYS A 42 21.88 8.40 23.90
N ALA A 43 22.26 8.06 25.14
CA ALA A 43 22.50 6.67 25.55
C ALA A 43 21.98 6.47 26.98
N GLY A 44 20.69 6.14 27.09
CA GLY A 44 20.04 5.76 28.34
C GLY A 44 19.98 4.24 28.52
N SER A 45 19.68 3.77 29.74
CA SER A 45 19.69 2.33 30.08
C SER A 45 18.63 1.48 29.36
N LYS A 46 17.54 2.09 28.87
CA LYS A 46 16.38 1.42 28.26
C LYS A 46 16.19 1.72 26.77
N MET A 47 17.14 2.43 26.15
CA MET A 47 17.05 2.82 24.73
C MET A 47 18.32 2.42 23.99
N ILE A 48 18.17 2.16 22.69
CA ILE A 48 19.34 2.01 21.83
C ILE A 48 20.08 3.35 21.77
N PRO A 49 21.41 3.35 21.97
CA PRO A 49 22.21 4.54 21.78
C PRO A 49 22.02 5.15 20.39
N HIS A 50 21.71 6.44 20.33
CA HIS A 50 21.41 7.15 19.09
C HIS A 50 21.81 8.62 19.19
N TYR A 51 21.80 9.31 18.05
CA TYR A 51 22.00 10.74 17.93
C TYR A 51 20.66 11.44 17.71
N ALA A 52 20.52 12.62 18.31
CA ALA A 52 19.35 13.48 18.18
C ALA A 52 19.77 14.91 17.79
N HIS A 53 19.08 15.53 16.84
CA HIS A 53 19.26 16.95 16.55
C HIS A 53 18.80 17.79 17.75
N LYS A 54 19.39 18.99 17.89
CA LYS A 54 18.92 20.00 18.84
C LYS A 54 17.50 20.46 18.45
N PRO A 55 16.66 20.89 19.41
CA PRO A 55 15.35 21.45 19.08
C PRO A 55 15.48 22.59 18.05
N ARG A 56 14.56 22.66 17.07
CA ARG A 56 14.53 23.64 15.97
C ARG A 56 15.62 23.50 14.89
N SER A 57 16.28 22.33 14.80
CA SER A 57 17.12 21.98 13.65
C SER A 57 16.30 21.94 12.35
N GLU A 58 16.86 22.45 11.24
CA GLU A 58 16.25 22.46 9.91
C GLU A 58 16.86 21.37 9.02
N CYS A 59 16.89 20.14 9.53
CA CYS A 59 17.43 18.99 8.78
C CYS A 59 16.36 18.34 7.89
N ASN A 60 16.45 18.55 6.57
CA ASN A 60 15.52 18.00 5.57
C ASN A 60 15.58 16.46 5.43
N VAL A 61 16.61 15.82 5.98
CA VAL A 61 16.83 14.35 5.93
C VAL A 61 16.44 13.69 7.26
N HIS A 62 15.91 14.46 8.22
CA HIS A 62 15.45 13.94 9.49
C HIS A 62 13.93 13.76 9.47
N ASP A 63 13.48 12.51 9.58
CA ASP A 63 12.05 12.21 9.68
C ASP A 63 11.50 12.62 11.05
N VAL A 64 10.81 13.75 11.09
CA VAL A 64 10.18 14.30 12.29
C VAL A 64 9.13 13.30 12.82
N GLY A 65 9.26 12.90 14.09
CA GLY A 65 8.29 12.02 14.75
C GLY A 65 8.68 10.54 14.80
N GLU A 66 9.87 10.18 14.33
CA GLU A 66 10.48 8.90 14.63
C GLU A 66 11.03 8.86 16.07
N GLY A 67 11.00 7.69 16.70
CA GLY A 67 11.37 7.53 18.10
C GLY A 67 11.95 6.16 18.40
N ALA A 68 12.02 5.77 19.68
CA ALA A 68 12.68 4.54 20.11
C ALA A 68 12.17 3.26 19.40
N TYR A 69 10.89 3.20 19.03
CA TYR A 69 10.32 2.09 18.26
C TYR A 69 10.94 1.96 16.86
N HIS A 70 11.18 3.10 16.20
CA HIS A 70 11.81 3.18 14.88
C HIS A 70 13.28 2.74 14.99
N GLU A 71 14.04 3.38 15.88
CA GLU A 71 15.47 3.09 16.06
C GLU A 71 15.72 1.62 16.44
N ALA A 72 14.86 1.05 17.29
CA ALA A 72 14.93 -0.36 17.62
C ALA A 72 14.64 -1.28 16.44
N GLY A 73 13.64 -0.97 15.63
CA GLY A 73 13.35 -1.79 14.45
C GLY A 73 14.44 -1.70 13.40
N LYS A 74 14.95 -0.50 13.13
CA LYS A 74 16.06 -0.29 12.19
C LYS A 74 17.31 -1.07 12.59
N TRP A 75 17.71 -0.98 13.87
CA TRP A 75 18.84 -1.77 14.37
C TRP A 75 18.60 -3.27 14.25
N GLN A 76 17.40 -3.75 14.59
CA GLN A 76 17.07 -5.17 14.46
C GLN A 76 17.07 -5.64 13.00
N LEU A 77 16.61 -4.81 12.06
CA LEU A 77 16.64 -5.11 10.63
C LEU A 77 18.07 -5.16 10.09
N TYR A 78 18.94 -4.23 10.54
CA TYR A 78 20.38 -4.25 10.22
C TYR A 78 21.02 -5.57 10.65
N GLU A 79 20.87 -5.95 11.92
CA GLU A 79 21.43 -7.18 12.46
C GLU A 79 20.85 -8.42 11.76
N TRP A 80 19.54 -8.44 11.53
CA TRP A 80 18.88 -9.54 10.84
C TRP A 80 19.41 -9.78 9.41
N LEU A 81 19.69 -8.72 8.65
CA LEU A 81 20.31 -8.84 7.33
C LEU A 81 21.78 -9.24 7.43
N ARG A 82 22.52 -8.66 8.37
CA ARG A 82 23.93 -9.00 8.59
C ARG A 82 24.15 -10.46 8.96
N LEU A 83 23.30 -11.01 9.82
CA LEU A 83 23.34 -12.43 10.21
C LEU A 83 23.07 -13.39 9.04
N GLN A 84 22.43 -12.91 7.97
CA GLN A 84 22.25 -13.66 6.73
C GLN A 84 23.44 -13.54 5.76
N GLY A 85 24.53 -12.87 6.16
CA GLY A 85 25.74 -12.70 5.35
C GLY A 85 25.68 -11.54 4.34
N TYR A 86 24.68 -10.66 4.44
CA TYR A 86 24.60 -9.51 3.57
C TYR A 86 25.57 -8.38 3.99
N HIS A 87 26.07 -7.65 3.00
CA HIS A 87 26.74 -6.37 3.25
C HIS A 87 25.70 -5.26 3.41
N VAL A 88 25.63 -4.69 4.61
CA VAL A 88 24.62 -3.70 5.00
C VAL A 88 25.31 -2.49 5.60
N GLU A 89 24.92 -1.32 5.11
CA GLU A 89 25.31 -0.02 5.64
C GLU A 89 24.09 0.61 6.34
N LEU A 90 24.32 1.21 7.51
CA LEU A 90 23.29 1.93 8.27
C LEU A 90 23.31 3.40 7.87
N GLU A 91 22.14 3.97 7.53
CA GLU A 91 21.97 5.42 7.31
C GLU A 91 23.03 6.01 6.36
N SER A 92 23.38 5.27 5.31
CA SER A 92 24.39 5.69 4.32
C SER A 92 23.85 6.89 3.53
N TYR A 93 24.52 8.04 3.63
CA TYR A 93 24.12 9.24 2.90
C TYR A 93 24.46 9.09 1.42
N LEU A 94 23.50 9.37 0.55
CA LEU A 94 23.63 9.30 -0.91
C LEU A 94 23.62 10.73 -1.47
N PRO A 95 24.80 11.34 -1.70
CA PRO A 95 24.88 12.78 -2.01
C PRO A 95 24.20 13.18 -3.31
N SER A 96 24.24 12.31 -4.33
CA SER A 96 23.68 12.62 -5.66
C SER A 96 22.17 12.85 -5.65
N ILE A 97 21.47 12.22 -4.71
CA ILE A 97 20.01 12.35 -4.51
C ILE A 97 19.66 13.02 -3.18
N GLN A 98 20.67 13.41 -2.39
CA GLN A 98 20.54 14.01 -1.06
C GLN A 98 19.63 13.20 -0.11
N GLN A 99 19.64 11.87 -0.23
CA GLN A 99 18.80 10.97 0.56
C GLN A 99 19.65 10.10 1.48
N ARG A 100 18.99 9.54 2.49
CA ARG A 100 19.61 8.64 3.46
C ARG A 100 18.65 7.52 3.81
N PRO A 101 18.71 6.37 3.11
CA PRO A 101 17.90 5.22 3.48
C PRO A 101 18.28 4.74 4.87
N ASP A 102 17.32 4.16 5.60
CA ASP A 102 17.61 3.56 6.90
C ASP A 102 18.69 2.48 6.80
N LEU A 103 18.62 1.65 5.75
CA LEU A 103 19.64 0.65 5.43
C LEU A 103 19.93 0.66 3.93
N LEU A 104 21.21 0.58 3.57
CA LEU A 104 21.65 0.34 2.20
C LEU A 104 22.27 -1.05 2.12
N LEU A 105 21.65 -1.92 1.33
CA LEU A 105 22.03 -3.31 1.17
C LEU A 105 22.67 -3.51 -0.20
N THR A 106 23.82 -4.20 -0.26
CA THR A 106 24.46 -4.60 -1.51
C THR A 106 24.36 -6.10 -1.72
N ILE A 107 23.61 -6.51 -2.76
CA ILE A 107 23.47 -7.91 -3.19
C ILE A 107 24.15 -8.06 -4.54
N ARG A 108 25.33 -8.70 -4.56
CA ARG A 108 26.21 -8.78 -5.74
C ARG A 108 26.52 -7.37 -6.27
N LYS A 109 26.00 -7.01 -7.44
CA LYS A 109 26.18 -5.68 -8.08
C LYS A 109 24.93 -4.78 -7.95
N LYS A 110 23.91 -5.20 -7.20
CA LYS A 110 22.65 -4.44 -7.04
C LYS A 110 22.57 -3.87 -5.64
N ARG A 111 22.17 -2.60 -5.56
CA ARG A 111 21.89 -1.90 -4.31
C ARG A 111 20.39 -1.90 -4.04
N VAL A 112 20.03 -2.06 -2.77
CA VAL A 112 18.65 -2.00 -2.28
C VAL A 112 18.61 -0.99 -1.13
N ALA A 113 17.82 0.06 -1.28
CA ALA A 113 17.53 1.02 -0.22
C ALA A 113 16.33 0.53 0.57
N ILE A 114 16.52 0.25 1.86
CA ILE A 114 15.44 -0.19 2.76
C ILE A 114 15.03 0.99 3.63
N GLU A 115 13.73 1.24 3.67
CA GLU A 115 13.10 2.30 4.47
C GLU A 115 12.16 1.66 5.50
N TYR A 116 12.32 1.97 6.79
CA TYR A 116 11.54 1.42 7.89
C TYR A 116 10.52 2.43 8.46
N GLN A 117 9.47 2.70 7.69
CA GLN A 117 8.54 3.79 8.00
C GLN A 117 7.58 3.47 9.16
N CYS A 118 7.79 4.11 10.32
CA CYS A 118 6.96 3.93 11.53
C CYS A 118 5.95 5.06 11.78
N CYS A 119 6.23 6.27 11.30
CA CYS A 119 5.38 7.46 11.43
C CYS A 119 4.76 7.85 10.07
N ARG A 120 3.91 8.88 10.04
CA ARG A 120 3.37 9.39 8.77
C ARG A 120 4.33 10.40 8.15
N ILE A 121 4.58 10.22 6.86
CA ILE A 121 5.18 11.21 5.96
C ILE A 121 4.20 11.54 4.84
N SER A 122 4.44 12.63 4.12
CA SER A 122 3.55 13.02 3.03
C SER A 122 3.73 12.09 1.81
N PRO A 123 2.69 11.90 0.96
CA PRO A 123 2.82 11.14 -0.28
C PRO A 123 3.95 11.66 -1.19
N GLU A 124 4.16 12.97 -1.22
CA GLU A 124 5.22 13.63 -1.99
C GLU A 124 6.60 13.19 -1.51
N MET A 125 6.80 13.04 -0.20
CA MET A 125 8.06 12.56 0.38
C MET A 125 8.29 11.08 0.05
N ILE A 126 7.25 10.23 0.08
CA ILE A 126 7.34 8.82 -0.34
C ILE A 126 7.77 8.74 -1.81
N LYS A 127 7.14 9.54 -2.68
CA LYS A 127 7.46 9.64 -4.10
C LYS A 127 8.90 10.11 -4.31
N LEU A 128 9.30 11.24 -3.72
CA LEU A 128 10.64 11.81 -3.82
C LEU A 128 11.73 10.79 -3.45
N ARG A 129 11.58 10.11 -2.31
CA ARG A 129 12.53 9.08 -1.85
C ARG A 129 12.58 7.90 -2.81
N THR A 130 11.41 7.38 -3.18
CA THR A 130 11.30 6.24 -4.10
C THR A 130 11.92 6.53 -5.47
N GLU A 131 11.67 7.71 -6.03
CA GLU A 131 12.18 8.13 -7.34
C GLU A 131 13.68 8.44 -7.31
N GLY A 132 14.18 9.06 -6.23
CA GLY A 132 15.61 9.27 -6.02
C GLY A 132 16.39 7.95 -6.00
N TYR A 133 15.89 6.92 -5.30
CA TYR A 133 16.54 5.60 -5.37
C TYR A 133 16.51 5.02 -6.78
N LYS A 134 15.36 5.11 -7.48
CA LYS A 134 15.22 4.59 -8.83
C LYS A 134 16.14 5.28 -9.84
N SER A 135 16.36 6.60 -9.74
CA SER A 135 17.25 7.34 -10.65
C SER A 135 18.71 6.89 -10.53
N GLU A 136 19.12 6.43 -9.36
CA GLU A 136 20.46 5.87 -9.07
C GLU A 136 20.57 4.36 -9.32
N GLY A 137 19.54 3.75 -9.92
CA GLY A 137 19.46 2.31 -10.13
C GLY A 137 19.41 1.49 -8.83
N ILE A 138 19.04 2.12 -7.71
CA ILE A 138 18.86 1.51 -6.39
C ILE A 138 17.42 1.02 -6.28
N ILE A 139 17.22 -0.21 -5.80
CA ILE A 139 15.89 -0.79 -5.65
C ILE A 139 15.30 -0.32 -4.31
N PRO A 140 14.19 0.44 -4.28
CA PRO A 140 13.52 0.81 -3.03
C PRO A 140 12.77 -0.40 -2.44
N LEU A 141 12.90 -0.60 -1.14
CA LEU A 141 12.18 -1.60 -0.35
C LEU A 141 11.63 -0.96 0.92
N TRP A 142 10.33 -0.72 0.97
CA TRP A 142 9.69 -0.11 2.13
C TRP A 142 9.14 -1.17 3.09
N ILE A 143 9.35 -0.97 4.38
CA ILE A 143 8.84 -1.82 5.45
C ILE A 143 8.12 -0.92 6.44
N LEU A 144 6.82 -1.12 6.63
CA LEU A 144 6.05 -0.35 7.59
C LEU A 144 6.29 -0.85 9.03
N GLY A 145 6.25 0.05 10.00
CA GLY A 145 6.23 -0.33 11.41
C GLY A 145 5.00 -1.19 11.74
N GLY A 146 5.16 -2.19 12.61
CA GLY A 146 4.07 -3.06 13.08
C GLY A 146 2.95 -2.28 13.78
N ASN A 147 3.27 -1.11 14.35
CA ASN A 147 2.31 -0.13 14.87
C ASN A 147 1.33 0.42 13.81
N ARG A 148 1.62 0.24 12.51
CA ARG A 148 0.74 0.59 11.38
C ARG A 148 -0.16 -0.56 10.93
N LEU A 149 0.11 -1.79 11.35
CA LEU A 149 -0.68 -2.95 10.97
C LEU A 149 -1.98 -2.97 11.76
N LYS A 150 -3.10 -2.63 11.11
CA LYS A 150 -4.45 -2.69 11.69
C LYS A 150 -5.22 -3.88 11.16
N ARG A 151 -5.06 -5.02 11.82
CA ARG A 151 -5.75 -6.27 11.47
C ARG A 151 -7.22 -6.23 11.89
N LEU A 152 -8.12 -6.54 10.97
CA LEU A 152 -9.56 -6.68 11.26
C LEU A 152 -9.95 -8.14 11.43
N HIS A 153 -9.46 -9.00 10.54
CA HIS A 153 -9.70 -10.45 10.54
C HIS A 153 -8.45 -11.18 10.00
N THR A 154 -8.53 -12.49 9.76
CA THR A 154 -7.39 -13.31 9.32
C THR A 154 -6.72 -12.81 8.04
N ASN A 155 -7.50 -12.51 7.00
CA ASN A 155 -7.01 -12.07 5.69
C ASN A 155 -7.56 -10.67 5.35
N MET A 156 -7.67 -9.79 6.35
CA MET A 156 -8.24 -8.46 6.16
C MET A 156 -7.57 -7.41 7.03
N LEU A 157 -7.15 -6.31 6.40
CA LEU A 157 -6.57 -5.13 7.04
C LEU A 157 -7.47 -3.90 6.88
N SER A 158 -7.35 -2.98 7.83
CA SER A 158 -7.84 -1.60 7.73
C SER A 158 -6.70 -0.68 7.30
N LEU A 159 -6.69 -0.27 6.03
CA LEU A 159 -5.66 0.58 5.43
C LEU A 159 -6.19 1.99 5.21
N THR A 160 -5.42 3.00 5.59
CA THR A 160 -5.69 4.39 5.18
C THR A 160 -5.02 4.69 3.84
N SER A 161 -5.27 5.86 3.27
CA SER A 161 -4.57 6.29 2.05
C SER A 161 -3.05 6.29 2.23
N PHE A 162 -2.56 6.54 3.45
CA PHE A 162 -1.14 6.46 3.77
C PHE A 162 -0.56 5.07 3.53
N GLU A 163 -1.12 4.00 4.15
CA GLU A 163 -0.57 2.65 3.98
C GLU A 163 -0.63 2.17 2.51
N LYS A 164 -1.63 2.62 1.75
CA LYS A 164 -1.79 2.24 0.34
C LYS A 164 -0.65 2.75 -0.55
N ASN A 165 0.00 3.87 -0.21
CA ASN A 165 1.17 4.38 -0.95
C ASN A 165 2.36 3.40 -0.92
N PHE A 166 2.39 2.49 0.07
CA PHE A 166 3.47 1.53 0.25
C PHE A 166 3.20 0.19 -0.43
N PHE A 167 2.15 0.07 -1.25
CA PHE A 167 1.96 -1.14 -2.07
C PHE A 167 3.10 -1.23 -3.10
N GLN A 168 3.97 -2.22 -2.90
CA GLN A 168 5.16 -2.45 -3.71
C GLN A 168 4.98 -3.65 -4.61
N GLN A 169 5.47 -3.55 -5.83
CA GLN A 169 5.45 -4.63 -6.82
C GLN A 169 6.87 -4.94 -7.27
N PHE A 170 7.29 -6.20 -7.17
CA PHE A 170 8.62 -6.64 -7.58
C PHE A 170 8.59 -7.26 -8.98
N LYS A 171 9.73 -7.31 -9.68
CA LYS A 171 9.78 -7.80 -11.07
C LYS A 171 9.23 -9.20 -11.25
N THR A 172 9.40 -10.03 -10.24
CA THR A 172 9.00 -11.42 -10.19
C THR A 172 7.58 -11.62 -9.64
N SER A 173 6.84 -10.54 -9.31
CA SER A 173 5.44 -10.57 -8.82
C SER A 173 4.50 -9.74 -9.68
N PRO A 174 3.41 -10.30 -10.19
CA PRO A 174 2.34 -9.50 -10.78
C PRO A 174 1.51 -8.76 -9.71
N HIS A 175 1.49 -9.23 -8.45
CA HIS A 175 0.65 -8.65 -7.41
C HIS A 175 1.41 -7.79 -6.41
N PRO A 176 0.86 -6.64 -6.01
CA PRO A 176 1.46 -5.79 -5.00
C PRO A 176 1.35 -6.38 -3.60
N MET A 177 2.25 -5.96 -2.72
CA MET A 177 2.24 -6.34 -1.31
C MET A 177 2.66 -5.19 -0.38
N LEU A 178 2.28 -5.33 0.88
CA LEU A 178 2.81 -4.54 1.99
C LEU A 178 3.70 -5.43 2.86
N LEU A 179 4.79 -4.86 3.34
CA LEU A 179 5.66 -5.47 4.33
C LEU A 179 5.56 -4.65 5.61
N PHE A 180 5.53 -5.35 6.73
CA PHE A 180 5.56 -4.77 8.06
C PHE A 180 6.64 -5.45 8.88
N TYR A 181 7.21 -4.73 9.83
CA TYR A 181 8.08 -5.26 10.86
C TYR A 181 7.74 -4.65 12.21
N CYS A 182 7.55 -5.49 13.24
CA CYS A 182 7.27 -5.03 14.59
C CYS A 182 8.51 -5.17 15.48
N SER A 183 9.10 -4.04 15.90
CA SER A 183 10.32 -4.06 16.72
C SER A 183 10.12 -4.59 18.15
N THR A 184 8.87 -4.59 18.65
CA THR A 184 8.52 -5.18 19.95
C THR A 184 8.43 -6.69 19.88
N THR A 185 7.71 -7.24 18.89
CA THR A 185 7.50 -8.69 18.77
C THR A 185 8.55 -9.38 17.92
N LYS A 186 9.44 -8.62 17.26
CA LYS A 186 10.49 -9.10 16.35
C LYS A 186 9.95 -9.97 15.21
N GLN A 187 8.79 -9.59 14.68
CA GLN A 187 8.08 -10.31 13.63
C GLN A 187 7.87 -9.44 12.41
N PHE A 188 8.07 -10.04 11.25
CA PHE A 188 7.58 -9.52 9.99
C PHE A 188 6.13 -9.92 9.77
N ALA A 189 5.40 -9.08 9.04
CA ALA A 189 4.16 -9.47 8.39
C ALA A 189 4.19 -9.08 6.92
N ARG A 190 3.70 -9.97 6.06
CA ARG A 190 3.47 -9.70 4.64
C ARG A 190 1.97 -9.73 4.37
N PHE A 191 1.47 -8.71 3.71
CA PHE A 191 0.11 -8.65 3.20
C PHE A 191 0.14 -8.56 1.67
N SER A 192 -0.43 -9.54 0.97
CA SER A 192 -0.31 -9.67 -0.49
C SER A 192 -1.67 -9.90 -1.14
N HIS A 193 -1.74 -9.74 -2.47
CA HIS A 193 -2.98 -9.87 -3.25
C HIS A 193 -4.11 -8.98 -2.72
N PRO A 194 -3.89 -7.66 -2.61
CA PRO A 194 -4.86 -6.75 -2.02
C PRO A 194 -6.07 -6.55 -2.94
N THR A 195 -7.25 -6.84 -2.40
CA THR A 195 -8.54 -6.52 -3.04
C THR A 195 -9.30 -5.55 -2.15
N LEU A 196 -9.50 -4.32 -2.64
CA LEU A 196 -10.13 -3.24 -1.87
C LEU A 196 -11.63 -3.48 -1.76
N LEU A 197 -12.11 -3.80 -0.57
CA LEU A 197 -13.53 -4.08 -0.31
C LEU A 197 -14.32 -2.79 -0.04
N THR A 198 -13.72 -1.87 0.71
CA THR A 198 -14.18 -0.50 0.97
C THR A 198 -12.96 0.42 1.07
N ASN A 199 -13.15 1.74 1.19
CA ASN A 199 -12.03 2.68 1.31
C ASN A 199 -10.99 2.35 2.39
N ARG A 200 -11.40 1.65 3.47
CA ARG A 200 -10.45 1.21 4.50
C ARG A 200 -10.24 -0.30 4.53
N LYS A 201 -11.21 -1.12 4.14
CA LYS A 201 -11.11 -2.57 4.27
C LYS A 201 -10.48 -3.16 3.02
N THR A 202 -9.39 -3.88 3.20
CA THR A 202 -8.70 -4.58 2.11
C THR A 202 -8.56 -6.05 2.48
N ILE A 203 -9.04 -6.93 1.60
CA ILE A 203 -8.83 -8.37 1.71
C ILE A 203 -7.47 -8.70 1.09
N GLY A 204 -6.76 -9.67 1.65
CA GLY A 204 -5.49 -10.14 1.11
C GLY A 204 -4.86 -11.19 2.00
N LYS A 205 -3.84 -11.87 1.48
CA LYS A 205 -3.15 -12.94 2.21
C LYS A 205 -2.19 -12.31 3.21
N LEU A 206 -2.52 -12.44 4.50
CA LEU A 206 -1.66 -12.02 5.60
C LEU A 206 -0.82 -13.21 6.08
N SER A 207 0.49 -13.02 6.22
CA SER A 207 1.43 -14.04 6.69
C SER A 207 2.42 -13.40 7.65
N PHE A 208 2.83 -14.15 8.68
CA PHE A 208 3.74 -13.69 9.72
C PHE A 208 5.01 -14.52 9.71
N PHE A 209 6.13 -13.88 10.02
CA PHE A 209 7.44 -14.51 10.05
C PHE A 209 8.23 -14.00 11.25
N THR A 210 8.87 -14.89 11.99
CA THR A 210 9.77 -14.50 13.09
C THR A 210 11.14 -14.20 12.51
N ASN A 211 11.76 -13.09 12.93
CA ASN A 211 13.06 -12.67 12.37
C ASN A 211 14.18 -13.70 12.57
N THR A 212 14.10 -14.56 13.59
CA THR A 212 15.10 -15.61 13.85
C THR A 212 15.05 -16.77 12.86
N THR A 213 13.91 -16.99 12.19
CA THR A 213 13.71 -18.15 11.30
C THR A 213 13.50 -17.76 9.85
N CYS A 214 13.20 -16.49 9.56
CA CYS A 214 12.95 -16.04 8.20
C CYS A 214 14.16 -15.34 7.56
N THR A 215 14.23 -15.43 6.24
CA THR A 215 15.24 -14.75 5.42
C THR A 215 14.62 -13.65 4.56
N LEU A 216 15.45 -12.74 4.03
CA LEU A 216 15.01 -11.72 3.06
C LEU A 216 14.28 -12.35 1.87
N ALA A 217 14.82 -13.44 1.33
CA ALA A 217 14.18 -14.18 0.26
C ALA A 217 12.80 -14.73 0.68
N SER A 218 12.67 -15.27 1.89
CA SER A 218 11.39 -15.80 2.37
C SER A 218 10.32 -14.72 2.56
N ILE A 219 10.67 -13.52 3.05
CA ILE A 219 9.70 -12.44 3.24
C ILE A 219 9.29 -11.81 1.90
N LEU A 220 10.17 -11.84 0.90
CA LEU A 220 9.90 -11.36 -0.46
C LEU A 220 9.31 -12.44 -1.38
N SER A 221 9.22 -13.69 -0.92
CA SER A 221 8.63 -14.80 -1.69
C SER A 221 7.19 -14.52 -2.10
N PHE A 222 6.72 -15.18 -3.16
CA PHE A 222 5.34 -15.04 -3.62
C PHE A 222 4.44 -16.06 -2.90
N PRO A 223 3.54 -15.63 -2.01
CA PRO A 223 2.58 -16.55 -1.43
C PRO A 223 1.51 -16.91 -2.46
N LYS A 224 0.87 -18.06 -2.29
CA LYS A 224 -0.42 -18.33 -2.93
C LYS A 224 -1.43 -17.25 -2.53
N SER A 225 -2.33 -16.91 -3.44
CA SER A 225 -3.44 -15.99 -3.19
C SER A 225 -4.34 -16.48 -2.05
N VAL A 226 -5.24 -15.61 -1.59
CA VAL A 226 -6.30 -16.02 -0.66
C VAL A 226 -7.21 -17.02 -1.37
N SER A 227 -7.80 -17.96 -0.64
CA SER A 227 -8.81 -18.87 -1.20
C SER A 227 -9.93 -18.04 -1.88
N PRO A 228 -10.26 -18.32 -3.14
CA PRO A 228 -11.35 -17.65 -3.85
C PRO A 228 -12.68 -17.71 -3.08
N SER A 229 -12.94 -18.81 -2.37
CA SER A 229 -14.13 -18.97 -1.52
C SER A 229 -14.17 -17.97 -0.36
N TYR A 230 -13.03 -17.61 0.23
CA TYR A 230 -12.97 -16.58 1.28
C TYR A 230 -13.28 -15.19 0.71
N VAL A 231 -12.78 -14.90 -0.50
CA VAL A 231 -13.06 -13.63 -1.20
C VAL A 231 -14.56 -13.57 -1.52
N TYR A 232 -15.12 -14.62 -2.12
CA TYR A 232 -16.56 -14.75 -2.41
C TYR A 232 -17.42 -14.47 -1.17
N GLN A 233 -17.19 -15.19 -0.06
CA GLN A 233 -17.97 -15.03 1.17
C GLN A 233 -17.86 -13.62 1.76
N SER A 234 -16.65 -13.06 1.77
CA SER A 234 -16.41 -11.70 2.27
C SER A 234 -17.08 -10.65 1.40
N TRP A 235 -17.06 -10.83 0.08
CA TRP A 235 -17.65 -9.91 -0.88
C TRP A 235 -19.17 -9.95 -0.84
N LEU A 236 -19.76 -11.15 -0.86
CA LEU A 236 -21.21 -11.34 -0.73
C LEU A 236 -21.75 -10.70 0.55
N LYS A 237 -21.01 -10.82 1.66
CA LYS A 237 -21.36 -10.16 2.93
C LYS A 237 -21.40 -8.64 2.79
N GLU A 238 -20.47 -8.02 2.07
CA GLU A 238 -20.48 -6.57 1.86
C GLU A 238 -21.53 -6.12 0.84
N LYS A 239 -21.80 -6.89 -0.23
CA LYS A 239 -22.93 -6.61 -1.13
C LYS A 239 -24.24 -6.63 -0.34
N LYS A 240 -24.49 -7.68 0.47
CA LYS A 240 -25.65 -7.75 1.38
C LYS A 240 -25.74 -6.56 2.35
N LYS A 241 -24.61 -6.03 2.83
CA LYS A 241 -24.59 -4.81 3.65
C LYS A 241 -24.94 -3.55 2.85
N LEU A 242 -24.46 -3.43 1.62
CA LEU A 242 -24.84 -2.34 0.72
C LEU A 242 -26.36 -2.38 0.46
N ARG A 243 -26.91 -3.58 0.24
CA ARG A 243 -28.36 -3.76 0.02
C ARG A 243 -29.21 -3.30 1.20
N LYS A 244 -28.70 -3.50 2.42
CA LYS A 244 -29.36 -3.14 3.70
C LYS A 244 -29.05 -1.72 4.17
N GLN A 245 -28.38 -0.88 3.37
CA GLN A 245 -28.13 0.50 3.77
C GLN A 245 -29.43 1.29 3.85
N VAL A 246 -29.79 1.67 5.07
CA VAL A 246 -30.94 2.54 5.34
C VAL A 246 -30.60 3.99 4.96
N PRO A 247 -31.51 4.72 4.28
CA PRO A 247 -31.41 6.17 4.11
C PRO A 247 -31.38 6.89 5.46
N GLY A 248 -30.46 7.87 5.65
CA GLY A 248 -30.55 8.81 6.77
C GLY A 248 -29.38 8.84 7.76
N LYS A 249 -28.46 7.87 7.78
CA LYS A 249 -27.19 7.99 8.54
C LYS A 249 -26.07 8.41 7.60
N MET A 250 -25.73 9.71 7.59
CA MET A 250 -24.51 10.20 6.93
C MET A 250 -23.28 9.57 7.61
N LYS A 251 -22.54 8.75 6.86
CA LYS A 251 -21.36 8.05 7.41
C LYS A 251 -20.02 8.71 7.07
N SER A 252 -19.98 9.62 6.08
CA SER A 252 -18.74 10.28 5.63
C SER A 252 -19.03 11.51 4.75
N SER A 253 -18.02 12.37 4.55
CA SER A 253 -18.08 13.53 3.64
C SER A 253 -18.40 13.17 2.20
N THR A 254 -18.02 11.97 1.74
CA THR A 254 -18.33 11.46 0.39
C THR A 254 -19.71 10.80 0.27
N ASP A 255 -20.42 10.61 1.39
CA ASP A 255 -21.72 9.91 1.38
C ASP A 255 -22.85 10.79 0.84
N PHE A 256 -22.82 12.10 1.11
CA PHE A 256 -23.83 13.03 0.62
C PHE A 256 -23.81 13.18 -0.92
N PRO A 257 -22.66 13.49 -1.57
CA PRO A 257 -22.62 13.57 -3.04
C PRO A 257 -23.01 12.25 -3.71
N TRP A 258 -22.65 11.11 -3.12
CA TRP A 258 -23.04 9.78 -3.62
C TRP A 258 -24.55 9.55 -3.56
N ARG A 259 -25.19 9.89 -2.43
CA ARG A 259 -26.64 9.76 -2.27
C ARG A 259 -27.41 10.71 -3.19
N GLN A 260 -26.93 11.94 -3.33
CA GLN A 260 -27.50 12.90 -4.28
C GLN A 260 -27.40 12.39 -5.72
N TRP A 261 -26.23 11.85 -6.11
CA TRP A 261 -26.02 11.24 -7.42
C TRP A 261 -27.00 10.08 -7.69
N LEU A 262 -27.20 9.19 -6.70
CA LEU A 262 -28.18 8.10 -6.78
C LEU A 262 -29.61 8.62 -6.93
N TYR A 263 -30.00 9.60 -6.11
CA TYR A 263 -31.35 10.19 -6.13
C TYR A 263 -31.68 10.81 -7.49
N LEU A 264 -30.77 11.62 -8.06
CA LEU A 264 -30.96 12.24 -9.37
C LEU A 264 -31.14 11.22 -10.50
N ARG A 265 -30.57 10.01 -10.34
CA ARG A 265 -30.69 8.89 -11.28
C ARG A 265 -31.81 7.92 -10.93
N ARG A 266 -32.62 8.24 -9.90
CA ARG A 266 -33.69 7.38 -9.39
C ARG A 266 -33.21 5.98 -9.01
N LEU A 267 -31.97 5.88 -8.51
CA LEU A 267 -31.35 4.64 -8.05
C LEU A 267 -31.34 4.59 -6.52
N HIS A 268 -31.30 3.36 -5.98
CA HIS A 268 -31.18 3.13 -4.54
C HIS A 268 -30.14 2.03 -4.26
N PRO A 269 -29.36 2.10 -3.16
CA PRO A 269 -28.35 1.07 -2.85
C PRO A 269 -28.91 -0.36 -2.78
N SER A 270 -30.17 -0.51 -2.35
CA SER A 270 -30.84 -1.83 -2.28
C SER A 270 -31.13 -2.46 -3.64
N THR A 271 -31.22 -1.66 -4.71
CA THR A 271 -31.58 -2.10 -6.06
C THR A 271 -30.50 -1.73 -7.10
N LEU A 272 -29.31 -1.34 -6.65
CA LEU A 272 -28.19 -1.06 -7.54
C LEU A 272 -27.86 -2.31 -8.41
N PRO A 273 -27.60 -2.17 -9.72
CA PRO A 273 -27.26 -3.31 -10.57
C PRO A 273 -26.15 -4.21 -10.01
N SER A 274 -26.31 -5.52 -10.13
CA SER A 274 -25.36 -6.49 -9.56
C SER A 274 -23.99 -6.49 -10.24
N LEU A 275 -23.86 -5.86 -11.41
CA LEU A 275 -22.59 -5.58 -12.07
C LEU A 275 -21.76 -4.49 -11.37
N ILE A 276 -22.33 -3.81 -10.37
CA ILE A 276 -21.65 -2.81 -9.54
C ILE A 276 -21.21 -3.44 -8.21
N HIS A 277 -20.12 -2.88 -7.65
CA HIS A 277 -19.44 -3.36 -6.45
C HIS A 277 -18.82 -4.75 -6.66
N LEU A 278 -18.12 -4.93 -7.78
CA LEU A 278 -17.35 -6.14 -8.09
C LEU A 278 -15.91 -6.01 -7.59
N PRO A 279 -15.26 -7.12 -7.22
CA PRO A 279 -13.84 -7.13 -6.87
C PRO A 279 -13.00 -6.83 -8.10
N VAL A 280 -12.13 -5.82 -7.99
CA VAL A 280 -11.27 -5.37 -9.08
C VAL A 280 -9.86 -5.15 -8.53
N PRO A 281 -8.82 -5.73 -9.15
CA PRO A 281 -7.42 -5.46 -8.82
C PRO A 281 -7.10 -3.97 -8.88
N PHE A 282 -6.19 -3.52 -8.01
CA PHE A 282 -5.70 -2.13 -8.00
C PHE A 282 -6.76 -1.05 -7.74
N ALA A 283 -8.00 -1.41 -7.36
CA ALA A 283 -9.04 -0.44 -6.98
C ALA A 283 -8.64 0.47 -5.79
N PHE A 284 -7.58 0.13 -5.05
CA PHE A 284 -6.98 0.96 -4.01
C PHE A 284 -6.31 2.24 -4.53
N LEU A 285 -6.11 2.39 -5.84
CA LEU A 285 -5.61 3.62 -6.47
C LEU A 285 -6.64 4.74 -6.50
N TYR A 286 -7.92 4.41 -6.38
CA TYR A 286 -9.00 5.40 -6.32
C TYR A 286 -9.35 5.75 -4.86
N ASP A 287 -9.66 7.02 -4.64
CA ASP A 287 -10.12 7.51 -3.33
C ASP A 287 -11.59 7.18 -3.08
N LEU A 288 -12.28 6.73 -4.12
CA LEU A 288 -13.66 6.28 -4.06
C LEU A 288 -13.73 4.77 -3.86
N PRO A 289 -14.72 4.28 -3.08
CA PRO A 289 -14.89 2.85 -2.92
C PRO A 289 -15.43 2.23 -4.22
N PRO A 290 -15.19 0.92 -4.46
CA PRO A 290 -15.54 0.25 -5.71
C PRO A 290 -16.97 0.51 -6.18
N TYR A 291 -17.95 0.44 -5.28
CA TYR A 291 -19.35 0.64 -5.63
C TYR A 291 -19.67 2.03 -6.19
N GLN A 292 -18.93 3.09 -5.80
CA GLN A 292 -19.23 4.45 -6.27
C GLN A 292 -18.68 4.69 -7.67
N TRP A 293 -17.40 4.37 -7.89
CA TRP A 293 -16.78 4.63 -9.18
C TRP A 293 -17.28 3.67 -10.25
N GLN A 294 -17.53 2.40 -9.90
CA GLN A 294 -18.13 1.42 -10.83
C GLN A 294 -19.54 1.81 -11.23
N ALA A 295 -20.35 2.34 -10.29
CA ALA A 295 -21.68 2.84 -10.61
C ALA A 295 -21.64 3.99 -11.62
N LYS A 296 -20.71 4.93 -11.45
CA LYS A 296 -20.53 6.03 -12.40
C LYS A 296 -20.11 5.52 -13.78
N VAL A 297 -19.16 4.60 -13.84
CA VAL A 297 -18.74 3.97 -15.11
C VAL A 297 -19.90 3.27 -15.80
N ILE A 298 -20.67 2.42 -15.10
CA ILE A 298 -21.79 1.72 -15.73
C ILE A 298 -22.91 2.69 -16.11
N ILE A 299 -23.39 3.52 -15.18
CA ILE A 299 -24.63 4.27 -15.34
C ILE A 299 -24.44 5.53 -16.18
N ASP A 300 -23.30 6.22 -16.06
CA ASP A 300 -23.08 7.49 -16.79
C ASP A 300 -22.40 7.26 -18.15
N GLU A 301 -21.55 6.24 -18.30
CA GLU A 301 -20.70 6.08 -19.50
C GLU A 301 -21.10 4.91 -20.40
N ILE A 302 -21.53 3.78 -19.85
CA ILE A 302 -21.79 2.55 -20.62
C ILE A 302 -23.27 2.39 -20.94
N GLU A 303 -24.14 2.52 -19.94
CA GLU A 303 -25.56 2.23 -20.09
C GLU A 303 -26.28 3.14 -21.08
N PRO A 304 -25.97 4.46 -21.18
CA PRO A 304 -26.58 5.33 -22.20
C PRO A 304 -26.27 4.91 -23.64
N ARG A 305 -25.25 4.08 -23.87
CA ARG A 305 -24.87 3.62 -25.21
C ARG A 305 -25.84 2.54 -25.71
N PRO A 306 -26.27 2.58 -26.98
CA PRO A 306 -26.99 1.51 -27.63
C PRO A 306 -26.25 0.16 -27.59
N ILE A 307 -27.02 -0.92 -27.61
CA ILE A 307 -26.47 -2.28 -27.79
C ILE A 307 -25.79 -2.35 -29.16
N GLY A 308 -24.58 -2.93 -29.19
CA GLY A 308 -23.79 -3.10 -30.41
C GLY A 308 -22.97 -1.87 -30.84
N GLU A 309 -23.18 -0.69 -30.25
CA GLU A 309 -22.38 0.50 -30.57
C GLU A 309 -20.95 0.37 -30.00
N PRO A 310 -19.89 0.46 -30.83
CA PRO A 310 -18.52 0.38 -30.36
C PRO A 310 -18.11 1.60 -29.53
N PHE A 311 -17.39 1.38 -28.44
CA PHE A 311 -16.82 2.42 -27.61
C PHE A 311 -15.42 2.06 -27.10
N SER A 312 -14.64 3.09 -26.78
CA SER A 312 -13.32 2.95 -26.14
C SER A 312 -13.44 3.03 -24.62
N LEU A 313 -12.40 2.62 -23.89
CA LEU A 313 -12.39 2.68 -22.42
C LEU A 313 -12.84 4.05 -21.90
N PRO A 314 -13.76 4.11 -20.92
CA PRO A 314 -14.15 5.36 -20.29
C PRO A 314 -12.97 6.07 -19.65
N VAL A 315 -12.76 7.34 -20.01
CA VAL A 315 -11.75 8.22 -19.41
C VAL A 315 -12.41 8.98 -18.26
N TYR A 316 -12.73 8.29 -17.16
CA TYR A 316 -13.37 8.95 -16.02
C TYR A 316 -12.31 9.61 -15.12
N PRO A 317 -12.50 10.87 -14.66
CA PRO A 317 -11.50 11.62 -13.90
C PRO A 317 -11.43 11.17 -12.43
N PHE A 318 -11.06 9.91 -12.19
CA PHE A 318 -10.62 9.44 -10.87
C PHE A 318 -9.08 9.45 -10.74
N ASN A 319 -8.37 9.56 -11.87
CA ASN A 319 -6.92 9.68 -11.96
C ASN A 319 -6.47 11.12 -11.69
N GLN A 320 -6.53 11.54 -10.42
CA GLN A 320 -5.60 12.56 -9.98
C GLN A 320 -4.31 11.84 -9.58
N SER A 321 -3.35 11.87 -10.52
CA SER A 321 -1.94 11.47 -10.41
C SER A 321 -1.65 10.08 -9.80
N PRO A 322 -1.78 8.99 -10.58
CA PRO A 322 -1.38 7.65 -10.17
C PRO A 322 0.05 7.57 -9.60
N GLU A 323 0.95 8.36 -10.17
CA GLU A 323 2.35 8.47 -9.75
C GLU A 323 2.53 8.93 -8.28
N LEU A 324 1.64 9.79 -7.78
CA LEU A 324 1.68 10.26 -6.39
C LEU A 324 1.15 9.20 -5.41
N LYS A 325 0.24 8.32 -5.87
CA LYS A 325 -0.47 7.37 -5.00
C LYS A 325 0.18 6.01 -4.90
N ALA A 326 1.03 5.64 -5.87
CA ALA A 326 1.64 4.32 -5.89
C ALA A 326 3.03 4.32 -6.54
N PRO A 327 3.99 5.11 -6.01
CA PRO A 327 5.32 5.25 -6.61
C PRO A 327 6.12 3.93 -6.63
N LEU A 328 5.68 2.89 -5.92
CA LEU A 328 6.33 1.59 -5.80
C LEU A 328 5.74 0.50 -6.71
N LEU A 329 4.73 0.84 -7.52
CA LEU A 329 4.25 -0.05 -8.58
C LEU A 329 5.18 0.04 -9.80
N ARG A 330 5.28 -1.04 -10.58
CA ARG A 330 6.15 -1.10 -11.78
C ARG A 330 5.42 -0.69 -13.05
N ASN A 331 4.14 -1.02 -13.11
CA ASN A 331 3.26 -0.64 -14.21
C ASN A 331 2.28 0.42 -13.70
N GLU A 332 1.63 1.12 -14.61
CA GLU A 332 0.44 1.91 -14.32
C GLU A 332 -0.79 1.01 -14.51
N PRO A 333 -1.24 0.28 -13.46
CA PRO A 333 -2.44 -0.53 -13.61
C PRO A 333 -3.64 0.39 -13.83
N ASN A 334 -4.58 -0.07 -14.65
CA ASN A 334 -5.81 0.64 -14.93
C ASN A 334 -6.99 -0.13 -14.31
N PRO A 335 -7.50 0.28 -13.13
CA PRO A 335 -8.64 -0.39 -12.50
C PRO A 335 -9.90 -0.39 -13.37
N ILE A 336 -10.11 0.63 -14.22
CA ILE A 336 -11.24 0.64 -15.17
C ILE A 336 -11.07 -0.46 -16.20
N GLN A 337 -9.88 -0.64 -16.77
CA GLN A 337 -9.62 -1.74 -17.72
C GLN A 337 -9.93 -3.10 -17.08
N HIS A 338 -9.43 -3.36 -15.87
CA HIS A 338 -9.73 -4.61 -15.16
C HIS A 338 -11.22 -4.81 -14.90
N TYR A 339 -11.96 -3.73 -14.62
CA TYR A 339 -13.40 -3.80 -14.44
C TYR A 339 -14.14 -4.09 -15.75
N ILE A 340 -13.74 -3.46 -16.85
CA ILE A 340 -14.29 -3.73 -18.18
C ILE A 340 -14.01 -5.18 -18.60
N ASP A 341 -12.83 -5.72 -18.30
CA ASP A 341 -12.50 -7.13 -18.55
C ASP A 341 -13.43 -8.06 -17.76
N VAL A 342 -13.69 -7.74 -16.48
CA VAL A 342 -14.68 -8.46 -15.66
C VAL A 342 -16.07 -8.43 -16.29
N LEU A 343 -16.52 -7.26 -16.78
CA LEU A 343 -17.82 -7.13 -17.47
C LEU A 343 -17.88 -7.90 -18.80
N CYS A 344 -16.74 -8.07 -19.48
CA CYS A 344 -16.64 -8.92 -20.67
C CYS A 344 -16.80 -10.40 -20.32
N VAL A 345 -16.17 -10.86 -19.23
CA VAL A 345 -16.28 -12.25 -18.78
C VAL A 345 -17.71 -12.60 -18.36
N ILE A 346 -18.42 -11.68 -17.70
CA ILE A 346 -19.84 -11.88 -17.34
C ILE A 346 -20.78 -11.76 -18.57
N GLY A 347 -20.26 -11.38 -19.74
CA GLY A 347 -21.04 -11.28 -20.99
C GLY A 347 -21.87 -10.01 -21.12
N TYR A 348 -21.70 -9.01 -20.23
CA TYR A 348 -22.36 -7.70 -20.37
C TYR A 348 -21.73 -6.88 -21.51
N LEU A 349 -20.40 -6.99 -21.65
CA LEU A 349 -19.64 -6.38 -22.72
C LEU A 349 -18.98 -7.44 -23.60
N LYS A 350 -18.59 -7.06 -24.81
CA LYS A 350 -17.71 -7.86 -25.66
C LYS A 350 -16.58 -6.99 -26.17
N LYS A 351 -15.35 -7.48 -26.04
CA LYS A 351 -14.16 -6.84 -26.62
C LYS A 351 -14.06 -7.16 -28.11
N LEU A 352 -13.83 -6.13 -28.92
CA LEU A 352 -13.60 -6.22 -30.36
C LEU A 352 -12.11 -6.32 -30.68
N ASN A 353 -11.77 -6.82 -31.87
CA ASN A 353 -10.38 -7.03 -32.30
C ASN A 353 -9.55 -5.73 -32.37
N ASN A 354 -10.21 -4.59 -32.60
CA ASN A 354 -9.58 -3.27 -32.64
C ASN A 354 -9.38 -2.64 -31.24
N GLY A 355 -9.66 -3.38 -30.15
CA GLY A 355 -9.51 -2.91 -28.78
C GLY A 355 -10.70 -2.13 -28.23
N GLN A 356 -11.75 -1.90 -29.03
CA GLN A 356 -13.01 -1.31 -28.58
C GLN A 356 -13.90 -2.36 -27.88
N TYR A 357 -14.99 -1.89 -27.28
CA TYR A 357 -15.97 -2.71 -26.58
C TYR A 357 -17.37 -2.41 -27.13
N VAL A 358 -18.27 -3.38 -27.04
CA VAL A 358 -19.68 -3.20 -27.37
C VAL A 358 -20.55 -3.70 -26.21
N LYS A 359 -21.62 -2.97 -25.91
CA LYS A 359 -22.65 -3.42 -24.97
C LYS A 359 -23.46 -4.54 -25.62
N GLN A 360 -23.59 -5.69 -24.96
CA GLN A 360 -24.32 -6.85 -25.49
C GLN A 360 -25.78 -6.87 -25.06
N VAL A 361 -26.06 -6.43 -23.84
CA VAL A 361 -27.39 -6.46 -23.24
C VAL A 361 -27.67 -5.17 -22.48
N ASN A 362 -28.94 -4.84 -22.29
CA ASN A 362 -29.31 -3.72 -21.41
C ASN A 362 -29.05 -4.08 -19.95
N LEU A 363 -28.73 -3.07 -19.15
CA LEU A 363 -28.46 -3.27 -17.74
C LEU A 363 -29.71 -3.72 -16.99
N LEU A 364 -29.61 -4.86 -16.33
CA LEU A 364 -30.67 -5.37 -15.46
C LEU A 364 -30.64 -4.61 -14.12
N ILE A 365 -31.72 -3.90 -13.82
CA ILE A 365 -31.93 -3.22 -12.53
C ILE A 365 -32.88 -4.10 -11.69
N PRO A 366 -32.43 -4.63 -10.54
CA PRO A 366 -33.29 -5.38 -9.64
C PRO A 366 -34.51 -4.58 -9.18
N LYS A 367 -35.68 -5.22 -9.10
CA LYS A 367 -36.92 -4.57 -8.63
C LYS A 367 -36.91 -4.35 -7.12
N ASN A 368 -36.25 -5.23 -6.38
CA ASN A 368 -36.18 -5.19 -4.92
C ASN A 368 -34.86 -5.78 -4.40
N ALA A 369 -34.65 -5.68 -3.08
CA ALA A 369 -33.42 -6.12 -2.44
C ALA A 369 -33.20 -7.64 -2.48
N HIS A 370 -34.27 -8.44 -2.55
CA HIS A 370 -34.18 -9.89 -2.62
C HIS A 370 -33.61 -10.31 -3.98
N GLU A 371 -34.23 -9.82 -5.06
CA GLU A 371 -33.77 -10.05 -6.42
C GLU A 371 -32.32 -9.56 -6.61
N ALA A 372 -31.97 -8.42 -6.04
CA ALA A 372 -30.60 -7.90 -6.08
C ALA A 372 -29.58 -8.84 -5.41
N ILE A 373 -29.96 -9.51 -4.33
CA ILE A 373 -29.10 -10.48 -3.63
C ILE A 373 -28.94 -11.76 -4.45
N GLU A 374 -30.01 -12.26 -5.07
CA GLU A 374 -29.95 -13.44 -5.94
C GLU A 374 -29.04 -13.19 -7.14
N GLN A 375 -29.19 -12.03 -7.79
CA GLN A 375 -28.31 -11.59 -8.88
C GLN A 375 -26.87 -11.39 -8.41
N ASP A 376 -26.64 -10.84 -7.21
CA ASP A 376 -25.30 -10.70 -6.62
C ASP A 376 -24.62 -12.06 -6.42
N GLU A 377 -25.35 -13.06 -5.94
CA GLU A 377 -24.84 -14.42 -5.75
C GLU A 377 -24.51 -15.09 -7.08
N TRP A 378 -25.36 -14.90 -8.10
CA TRP A 378 -25.09 -15.41 -9.45
C TRP A 378 -23.83 -14.77 -10.04
N VAL A 379 -23.72 -13.44 -10.05
CA VAL A 379 -22.55 -12.73 -10.59
C VAL A 379 -21.27 -13.14 -9.87
N LEU A 380 -21.29 -13.22 -8.54
CA LEU A 380 -20.09 -13.62 -7.77
C LEU A 380 -19.71 -15.09 -8.01
N LYS A 381 -20.66 -15.98 -8.30
CA LYS A 381 -20.37 -17.37 -8.70
C LYS A 381 -19.74 -17.43 -10.08
N GLU A 382 -20.20 -16.64 -11.04
CA GLU A 382 -19.55 -16.54 -12.36
C GLU A 382 -18.10 -16.07 -12.24
N LEU A 383 -17.84 -15.06 -11.41
CA LEU A 383 -16.46 -14.62 -11.13
C LEU A 383 -15.59 -15.72 -10.51
N LEU A 384 -16.18 -16.52 -9.62
CA LEU A 384 -15.49 -17.66 -9.02
C LEU A 384 -15.14 -18.73 -10.06
N ASN A 385 -16.10 -19.07 -10.94
CA ASN A 385 -15.94 -20.06 -12.00
C ASN A 385 -14.84 -19.66 -13.01
N HIS A 386 -14.71 -18.36 -13.29
CA HIS A 386 -13.69 -17.81 -14.19
C HIS A 386 -12.37 -17.43 -13.50
N SER A 387 -12.17 -17.82 -12.24
CA SER A 387 -10.93 -17.53 -11.47
C SER A 387 -10.59 -16.03 -11.36
N LEU A 388 -11.63 -15.19 -11.29
CA LEU A 388 -11.52 -13.73 -11.12
C LEU A 388 -11.61 -13.28 -9.64
N LEU A 389 -11.75 -14.22 -8.70
CA LEU A 389 -11.83 -13.98 -7.25
C LEU A 389 -10.56 -14.37 -6.48
#